data_AF-V5F5S6-F1
#
_entry.id   AF-V5F5S6-F1
#
_cell.length_a   1.000
_cell.length_b   1.000
_cell.length_c   1.000
_cell.angle_alpha   90.00
_cell.angle_beta   90.00
_cell.angle_gamma   90.00
#
_symmetry.space_group_name_H-M   'P 1'
#
loop_
_entity.id
_entity.type
_entity.pdbx_description
1 polymer ?
#
loop_
_entity_poly.entity_id
_entity_poly.type
_entity_poly.pdbx_seq_one_letter_code
_entity_poly.pdbx_strand_id
1 'polypeptide(L)' 'MSNTIWMALGLVLVVEGLGPLLAPRGWREMVNQLSQQNDNTLRRIGGCLVVAGTVIAYMMYRQM' A
#
# COMPACT_ATOMS: atom_id res chain seq x y z
N MET A 1 9.75 17.25 14.30
CA MET A 1 8.40 16.73 14.05
C MET A 1 7.96 16.88 12.60
N SER A 2 8.21 18.00 11.91
CA SER A 2 7.89 18.16 10.47
C SER A 2 8.76 17.31 9.53
N ASN A 3 10.06 17.16 9.81
CA ASN A 3 10.98 16.40 8.94
C ASN A 3 10.62 14.91 8.79
N THR A 4 10.14 14.27 9.86
CA THR A 4 9.79 12.85 9.85
C THR A 4 8.59 12.57 8.95
N ILE A 5 7.60 13.48 8.94
CA ILE A 5 6.40 13.35 8.10
C ILE A 5 6.77 13.48 6.62
N TRP A 6 7.57 14.48 6.26
CA TRP A 6 8.06 14.66 4.89
C TRP A 6 8.93 13.50 4.42
N MET A 7 9.75 12.93 5.32
CA MET A 7 10.58 11.77 5.03
C MET A 7 9.75 10.49 4.83
N ALA A 8 8.75 10.26 5.69
CA ALA A 8 7.82 9.13 5.55
C ALA A 8 7.00 9.23 4.25
N LEU A 9 6.49 10.43 3.91
CA LEU A 9 5.82 10.69 2.64
C LEU A 9 6.73 10.45 1.44
N GLY A 10 7.99 10.91 1.52
CA GLY A 10 8.99 10.68 0.48
C GLY A 10 9.27 9.19 0.27
N LEU A 11 9.43 8.41 1.34
CA LEU A 11 9.63 6.96 1.25
C LEU A 11 8.42 6.23 0.68
N VAL A 12 7.20 6.59 1.10
CA VAL A 12 5.95 6.03 0.54
C VAL A 12 5.87 6.30 -0.97
N LEU A 13 6.18 7.52 -1.40
CA LEU A 13 6.19 7.88 -2.83
C LEU A 13 7.26 7.14 -3.62
N VAL A 14 8.45 6.94 -3.04
CA VAL A 14 9.52 6.15 -3.68
C VAL A 14 9.09 4.69 -3.83
N VAL A 15 8.49 4.09 -2.80
CA VAL A 15 8.00 2.70 -2.85
C VAL A 15 6.85 2.54 -3.85
N GLU A 16 5.87 3.43 -3.83
CA GLU A 16 4.76 3.45 -4.80
C GLU A 16 5.25 3.69 -6.24
N GLY A 17 6.24 4.56 -6.43
CA GLY A 17 6.81 4.87 -7.75
C GLY A 17 7.76 3.79 -8.29
N LEU A 18 8.40 3.01 -7.41
CA LEU A 18 9.35 1.96 -7.80
C LEU A 18 8.69 0.82 -8.58
N GLY A 19 7.46 0.43 -8.22
CA GLY A 19 6.68 -0.59 -8.94
C GLY A 19 6.54 -0.31 -10.44
N PRO A 20 5.95 0.84 -10.84
CA PRO A 20 5.82 1.22 -12.24
C PRO A 20 7.17 1.56 -12.92
N LEU A 21 8.17 2.07 -12.18
CA LEU A 21 9.49 2.39 -12.74
C LEU A 21 10.32 1.14 -13.08
N LEU A 22 10.33 0.12 -12.22
CA LEU A 22 11.15 -1.07 -12.40
C LEU A 22 10.56 -2.06 -13.41
N ALA A 23 9.22 -2.22 -13.41
CA ALA A 23 8.57 -3.21 -14.27
C ALA A 23 7.18 -2.75 -14.72
N PRO A 24 7.08 -1.78 -15.64
CA PRO A 24 5.79 -1.23 -16.06
C PRO A 24 4.86 -2.29 -16.67
N ARG A 25 5.40 -3.30 -17.37
CA ARG A 25 4.62 -4.41 -17.93
C ARG A 25 4.15 -5.39 -16.85
N GLY A 26 5.04 -5.82 -15.96
CA GLY A 26 4.70 -6.74 -14.87
C GLY A 26 3.71 -6.13 -13.86
N TRP A 27 3.89 -4.85 -13.55
CA TRP A 27 2.96 -4.09 -12.71
C TRP A 27 1.57 -4.00 -13.35
N ARG A 28 1.49 -3.68 -14.64
CA ARG A 28 0.22 -3.58 -15.37
C ARG A 28 -0.48 -4.93 -15.47
N GLU A 29 0.28 -6.01 -15.66
CA GLU A 29 -0.25 -7.38 -15.66
C GLU A 29 -0.78 -7.77 -14.28
N MET A 30 -0.05 -7.46 -13.19
CA MET A 30 -0.51 -7.67 -11.81
C MET A 30 -1.81 -6.92 -11.52
N VAL A 31 -1.86 -5.63 -11.87
CA VAL A 31 -3.06 -4.80 -11.67
C VAL A 31 -4.22 -5.32 -12.51
N ASN A 32 -3.98 -5.76 -13.74
CA ASN A 32 -5.01 -6.38 -14.58
C ASN A 32 -5.51 -7.72 -14.01
N GLN A 33 -4.61 -8.57 -13.49
CA GLN A 33 -5.00 -9.81 -12.82
C GLN A 33 -5.82 -9.53 -11.55
N LEU A 34 -5.45 -8.51 -10.78
CA LEU A 34 -6.23 -8.03 -9.63
C LEU A 34 -7.58 -7.44 -10.03
N SER A 35 -7.66 -6.74 -11.17
CA SER A 35 -8.90 -6.16 -11.70
C SER A 35 -9.83 -7.22 -12.29
N GLN A 36 -9.28 -8.32 -12.83
CA GLN A 36 -10.06 -9.47 -13.29
C GLN A 36 -10.53 -10.38 -12.14
N GLN A 37 -10.00 -10.20 -10.93
CA GLN A 37 -10.50 -10.92 -9.75
C GLN A 37 -11.87 -10.38 -9.36
N ASN A 38 -12.73 -11.29 -8.92
CA ASN A 38 -14.10 -11.00 -8.51
C ASN A 38 -14.12 -9.87 -7.45
N ASP A 39 -15.01 -8.89 -7.59
CA ASP A 39 -15.08 -7.67 -6.76
C ASP A 39 -15.11 -7.99 -5.25
N ASN A 40 -15.73 -9.12 -4.88
CA ASN A 40 -15.76 -9.60 -3.50
C ASN A 40 -14.37 -9.96 -2.94
N THR A 41 -13.51 -10.58 -3.75
CA THR A 41 -12.14 -10.92 -3.35
C THR A 41 -11.30 -9.65 -3.22
N LEU A 42 -11.43 -8.72 -4.17
CA LEU A 42 -10.73 -7.43 -4.11
C LEU A 42 -11.12 -6.62 -2.87
N ARG A 43 -12.43 -6.60 -2.53
CA ARG A 43 -12.93 -5.97 -1.29
C ARG A 43 -12.42 -6.67 -0.02
N ARG A 44 -12.31 -7.99 -0.02
CA ARG A 44 -11.75 -8.73 1.14
C ARG A 44 -10.26 -8.46 1.32
N ILE A 45 -9.49 -8.45 0.24
CA ILE A 45 -8.06 -8.13 0.27
C ILE A 45 -7.86 -6.68 0.75
N GLY A 46 -8.59 -5.73 0.17
CA GLY A 46 -8.58 -4.33 0.61
C GLY A 46 -9.01 -4.17 2.07
N GLY A 47 -10.07 -4.87 2.50
CA GLY A 47 -10.51 -4.90 3.89
C GLY A 47 -9.46 -5.44 4.85
N CYS A 48 -8.81 -6.56 4.51
CA CYS A 48 -7.70 -7.12 5.30
C CYS A 48 -6.52 -6.15 5.40
N LEU A 49 -6.16 -5.46 4.31
CA LEU A 49 -5.11 -4.44 4.30
C LEU A 49 -5.46 -3.25 5.20
N VAL A 50 -6.70 -2.76 5.13
CA VAL A 50 -7.19 -1.67 6.00
C VAL A 50 -7.14 -2.09 7.47
N VAL A 51 -7.63 -3.30 7.80
CA VAL A 51 -7.62 -3.81 9.17
C VAL A 51 -6.18 -3.98 9.67
N ALA A 52 -5.31 -4.64 8.92
CA ALA A 52 -3.92 -4.84 9.29
C ALA A 52 -3.18 -3.50 9.45
N GLY A 53 -3.34 -2.57 8.51
CA GLY A 53 -2.77 -1.23 8.58
C GLY A 53 -3.27 -0.45 9.78
N THR A 54 -4.58 -0.52 10.09
CA THR A 54 -5.17 0.11 11.27
C THR A 54 -4.62 -0.49 12.56
N VAL A 55 -4.47 -1.81 12.64
CA VAL A 55 -3.90 -2.49 13.82
C VAL A 55 -2.45 -2.07 14.04
N ILE A 56 -1.63 -2.05 12.98
CA ILE A 56 -0.22 -1.62 13.05
C ILE A 56 -0.14 -0.15 13.46
N ALA A 57 -0.94 0.72 12.83
CA ALA A 57 -0.97 2.15 13.16
C ALA A 57 -1.42 2.38 14.62
N TYR A 58 -2.44 1.66 15.08
CA TYR A 58 -2.92 1.74 16.46
C TYR A 58 -1.86 1.24 17.45
N MET A 59 -1.18 0.12 17.16
CA MET A 59 -0.08 -0.38 17.99
C MET A 59 1.07 0.63 18.05
N MET A 60 1.49 1.17 16.91
CA MET A 60 2.62 2.09 16.86
C MET A 60 2.29 3.44 17.53
N TYR A 61 1.07 3.96 17.33
CA TYR A 61 0.59 5.16 18.02
C TYR A 61 0.50 4.95 19.53
N ARG A 62 0.10 3.76 19.99
CA ARG A 62 0.02 3.43 21.42
C ARG A 62 1.39 3.24 22.09
N GLN A 63 2.42 2.94 21.31
CA GLN A 63 3.78 2.70 21.82
C GLN A 63 4.62 3.99 21.94
N MET A 64 4.09 5.12 21.43
CA MET A 64 4.73 6.43 21.42
C MET A 64 4.13 7.37 22.47
#